data_AF-A0A9P9I4G4-F1
#
_entry.id   AF-A0A9P9I4G4-F1
#
_cell.length_a   1.000
_cell.length_b   1.000
_cell.length_c   1.000
_cell.angle_alpha   90.00
_cell.angle_beta   90.00
_cell.angle_gamma   90.00
#
_symmetry.space_group_name_H-M   'P 1'
#
loop_
_entity.id
_entity.type
_entity.pdbx_description
1 polymer ?
#
loop_
_entity_poly.entity_id
_entity_poly.type
_entity_poly.pdbx_seq_one_letter_code
_entity_poly.pdbx_strand_id
1 'polypeptide(L)'
;MSHALPKTYKRWMWPGAATGIDGLQLMEEPLPLPGEGEVLVQIHAVSLNYREIPTGLTPGCDPAGKIVAVSSSAAARGWRIGDRVTVPIMTADYGGPMQPSFTSSAMGGGSQGTLMEYRVFPSMALARIPNSITWEHAATFSCAGETVVALGTGSVAIFGAQIALASGARVIMTSSSDDKLVEVEKLLGSRIINYKTESNWHERILELTDGRGADHILNTGGGSSLPLCLKAIAFGGCVSKHDKPARARHTSIAIIRGVLCGTLEQLRGLLRLFDICSIKPVIGKVFGFEETKEALKTLEHQSFLGKIVVRVQ
;
A
#
# COMPACT_ATOMS: atom_id res chain seq x y z
N MET A 1 3.54 12.50 -34.84
CA MET A 1 4.31 11.65 -35.78
C MET A 1 4.59 10.33 -35.08
N SER A 2 4.02 9.21 -35.53
CA SER A 2 4.33 7.90 -34.96
C SER A 2 5.77 7.54 -35.32
N HIS A 3 6.68 7.50 -34.34
CA HIS A 3 7.97 6.86 -34.55
C HIS A 3 7.72 5.37 -34.80
N ALA A 4 8.29 4.83 -35.87
CA ALA A 4 8.23 3.40 -36.14
C ALA A 4 8.91 2.65 -34.98
N LEU A 5 8.27 1.59 -34.50
CA LEU A 5 8.84 0.75 -33.44
C LEU A 5 10.09 0.02 -33.98
N PRO A 6 11.09 -0.23 -33.11
CA PRO A 6 12.26 -1.00 -33.51
C PRO A 6 11.88 -2.45 -33.83
N LYS A 7 12.71 -3.15 -34.62
CA LYS A 7 12.48 -4.57 -34.92
C LYS A 7 12.91 -5.49 -33.77
N THR A 8 13.87 -5.04 -32.97
CA THR A 8 14.46 -5.76 -31.84
C THR A 8 14.50 -4.86 -30.63
N TYR A 9 14.72 -5.46 -29.45
CA TYR A 9 14.95 -4.75 -28.20
C TYR A 9 15.96 -5.48 -27.34
N LYS A 10 16.53 -4.76 -26.37
CA LYS A 10 17.50 -5.29 -25.43
C LYS A 10 16.87 -5.62 -24.08
N ARG A 11 17.37 -6.68 -23.45
CA ARG A 11 17.08 -7.04 -22.06
C ARG A 11 18.30 -7.61 -21.37
N TRP A 12 18.38 -7.42 -20.07
CA TRP A 12 19.31 -8.18 -19.24
C TRP A 12 18.68 -9.52 -18.85
N MET A 13 19.43 -10.61 -18.85
CA MET A 13 18.96 -11.89 -18.32
C MET A 13 20.13 -12.81 -17.95
N TRP A 14 19.86 -13.81 -17.11
CA TRP A 14 20.77 -14.93 -16.89
C TRP A 14 20.44 -16.09 -17.86
N PRO A 15 21.25 -16.34 -18.90
CA PRO A 15 20.97 -17.44 -19.82
C PRO A 15 21.33 -18.80 -19.21
N GLY A 16 20.44 -19.78 -19.35
CA GLY A 16 20.69 -21.16 -18.95
C GLY A 16 21.02 -21.30 -17.45
N ALA A 17 22.19 -21.87 -17.15
CA ALA A 17 22.66 -22.10 -15.78
C ALA A 17 23.57 -20.98 -15.24
N ALA A 18 23.59 -19.79 -15.87
CA ALA A 18 24.38 -18.66 -15.41
C ALA A 18 23.95 -18.23 -14.00
N THR A 19 24.93 -17.99 -13.11
CA THR A 19 24.71 -17.55 -11.73
C THR A 19 25.57 -16.34 -11.40
N GLY A 20 25.24 -15.66 -10.31
CA GLY A 20 25.92 -14.44 -9.87
C GLY A 20 25.71 -13.24 -10.81
N ILE A 21 26.23 -12.08 -10.42
CA ILE A 21 26.13 -10.84 -11.21
C ILE A 21 26.88 -10.98 -12.54
N ASP A 22 28.04 -11.64 -12.53
CA ASP A 22 28.88 -11.84 -13.72
C ASP A 22 28.20 -12.71 -14.79
N GLY A 23 27.20 -13.52 -14.39
CA GLY A 23 26.39 -14.31 -15.31
C GLY A 23 25.29 -13.52 -16.02
N LEU A 24 25.05 -12.25 -15.66
CA LEU A 24 24.01 -11.42 -16.25
C LEU A 24 24.48 -10.90 -17.62
N GLN A 25 23.70 -11.17 -18.66
CA GLN A 25 24.07 -10.83 -20.04
C GLN A 25 23.03 -9.93 -20.69
N LEU A 26 23.51 -9.00 -21.52
CA LEU A 26 22.67 -8.16 -22.35
C LEU A 26 22.33 -8.92 -23.63
N MET A 27 21.05 -9.22 -23.80
CA MET A 27 20.52 -9.98 -24.92
C MET A 27 19.71 -9.05 -25.82
N GLU A 28 19.69 -9.35 -27.12
CA GLU A 28 18.85 -8.67 -28.11
C GLU A 28 17.85 -9.68 -28.70
N GLU A 29 16.57 -9.33 -28.71
CA GLU A 29 15.47 -10.21 -29.13
C GLU A 29 14.49 -9.47 -30.05
N PRO A 30 13.70 -10.18 -30.88
CA PRO A 30 12.61 -9.57 -31.65
C PRO A 30 11.63 -8.83 -30.75
N LEU A 31 11.17 -7.65 -31.20
CA LEU A 31 10.19 -6.87 -30.45
C LEU A 31 8.88 -7.66 -30.33
N PRO A 32 8.35 -7.88 -29.11
CA PRO A 32 7.09 -8.59 -28.93
C PRO A 32 5.92 -7.73 -29.39
N LEU A 33 4.88 -8.38 -29.91
CA LEU A 33 3.61 -7.73 -30.25
C LEU A 33 2.58 -8.03 -29.16
N PRO A 34 1.79 -7.04 -28.71
CA PRO A 34 0.75 -7.28 -27.72
C PRO A 34 -0.37 -8.13 -28.32
N GLY A 35 -0.77 -9.18 -27.61
CA GLY A 35 -1.96 -9.97 -27.91
C GLY A 35 -3.25 -9.29 -27.45
N GLU A 36 -4.35 -10.02 -27.49
CA GLU A 36 -5.64 -9.52 -27.01
C GLU A 36 -5.58 -9.17 -25.52
N GLY A 37 -6.05 -7.97 -25.16
CA GLY A 37 -6.09 -7.50 -23.78
C GLY A 37 -4.76 -6.96 -23.28
N GLU A 38 -3.73 -6.92 -24.13
CA GLU A 38 -2.38 -6.51 -23.77
C GLU A 38 -2.00 -5.16 -24.38
N VAL A 39 -0.93 -4.59 -23.84
CA VAL A 39 -0.23 -3.40 -24.34
C VAL A 39 1.26 -3.69 -24.45
N LEU A 40 1.94 -3.02 -25.37
CA LEU A 40 3.41 -2.94 -25.37
C LEU A 40 3.81 -1.64 -24.69
N VAL A 41 4.66 -1.75 -23.68
CA VAL A 41 5.21 -0.62 -22.93
C VAL A 41 6.69 -0.48 -23.26
N GLN A 42 7.10 0.74 -23.65
CA GLN A 42 8.49 1.15 -23.67
C GLN A 42 8.89 1.52 -22.24
N ILE A 43 9.84 0.80 -21.67
CA ILE A 43 10.30 0.99 -20.31
C ILE A 43 11.29 2.15 -20.28
N HIS A 44 11.07 3.10 -19.37
CA HIS A 44 11.91 4.28 -19.19
C HIS A 44 12.77 4.20 -17.93
N ALA A 45 12.30 3.52 -16.88
CA ALA A 45 13.05 3.29 -15.65
C ALA A 45 12.61 1.98 -14.99
N VAL A 46 13.53 1.37 -14.24
CA VAL A 46 13.31 0.17 -13.41
C VAL A 46 14.08 0.37 -12.10
N SER A 47 13.42 0.24 -10.94
CA SER A 47 14.15 0.16 -9.67
C SER A 47 14.58 -1.26 -9.35
N LEU A 48 15.66 -1.38 -8.58
CA LEU A 48 16.20 -2.65 -8.09
C LEU A 48 15.89 -2.79 -6.60
N ASN A 49 15.55 -4.00 -6.20
CA ASN A 49 15.34 -4.39 -4.81
C ASN A 49 16.45 -5.36 -4.35
N TYR A 50 16.33 -5.88 -3.13
CA TYR A 50 17.23 -6.90 -2.59
C TYR A 50 16.89 -8.33 -3.06
N ARG A 51 15.75 -8.52 -3.71
CA ARG A 51 15.25 -9.85 -4.14
C ARG A 51 15.82 -10.30 -5.49
N GLU A 52 16.61 -9.46 -6.12
CA GLU A 52 17.18 -9.61 -7.45
C GLU A 52 18.29 -10.66 -7.36
N ILE A 53 17.86 -11.91 -7.39
CA ILE A 53 18.72 -13.09 -7.37
C ILE A 53 18.73 -13.75 -8.74
N PRO A 54 19.82 -14.45 -9.12
CA PRO A 54 19.88 -15.18 -10.37
C PRO A 54 18.80 -16.29 -10.43
N THR A 55 17.82 -16.12 -11.31
CA THR A 55 16.68 -17.04 -11.49
C THR A 55 16.59 -17.66 -12.89
N GLY A 56 17.56 -17.36 -13.77
CA GLY A 56 17.45 -17.68 -15.21
C GLY A 56 16.50 -16.76 -15.98
N LEU A 57 16.03 -15.68 -15.34
CA LEU A 57 15.07 -14.72 -15.90
C LEU A 57 15.72 -13.34 -16.08
N THR A 58 15.03 -12.43 -16.75
CA THR A 58 15.34 -11.00 -16.64
C THR A 58 15.09 -10.52 -15.20
N PRO A 59 15.99 -9.75 -14.57
CA PRO A 59 15.76 -9.18 -13.24
C PRO A 59 14.80 -7.96 -13.25
N GLY A 60 14.45 -7.50 -12.06
CA GLY A 60 13.67 -6.28 -11.81
C GLY A 60 12.15 -6.48 -11.86
N CYS A 61 11.43 -5.78 -10.99
CA CYS A 61 9.97 -5.88 -10.87
C CYS A 61 9.21 -4.55 -10.82
N ASP A 62 9.92 -3.42 -10.90
CA ASP A 62 9.28 -2.11 -10.71
C ASP A 62 9.49 -1.18 -11.93
N PRO A 63 8.77 -1.40 -13.03
CA PRO A 63 8.93 -0.59 -14.22
C PRO A 63 8.11 0.69 -14.13
N ALA A 64 8.63 1.73 -14.77
CA ALA A 64 7.85 2.86 -15.24
C ALA A 64 8.10 3.06 -16.74
N GLY A 65 7.03 3.23 -17.50
CA GLY A 65 7.12 3.28 -18.94
C GLY A 65 5.95 3.97 -19.62
N LYS A 66 5.96 3.92 -20.94
CA LYS A 66 4.96 4.54 -21.79
C LYS A 66 4.38 3.50 -22.75
N ILE A 67 3.06 3.48 -22.92
CA ILE A 67 2.40 2.61 -23.89
C ILE A 67 2.80 3.04 -25.30
N VAL A 68 3.30 2.10 -26.10
CA VAL A 68 3.73 2.32 -27.49
C VAL A 68 2.97 1.46 -28.51
N ALA A 69 2.28 0.40 -28.08
CA ALA A 69 1.26 -0.29 -28.86
C ALA A 69 0.14 -0.79 -27.94
N VAL A 70 -1.08 -0.85 -28.44
CA VAL A 70 -2.28 -1.23 -27.67
C VAL A 70 -3.16 -2.13 -28.51
N SER A 71 -3.62 -3.25 -27.94
CA SER A 71 -4.62 -4.10 -28.58
C SER A 71 -6.00 -3.44 -28.61
N SER A 72 -6.89 -3.85 -29.51
CA SER A 72 -8.24 -3.28 -29.61
C SER A 72 -9.04 -3.39 -28.31
N SER A 73 -8.94 -4.53 -27.60
CA SER A 73 -9.64 -4.73 -26.33
C SER A 73 -9.02 -3.93 -25.17
N ALA A 74 -7.70 -3.73 -25.15
CA ALA A 74 -7.07 -2.79 -24.22
C ALA A 74 -7.49 -1.33 -24.51
N ALA A 75 -7.61 -0.94 -25.78
CA ALA A 75 -8.10 0.37 -26.18
C ALA A 75 -9.57 0.59 -25.77
N ALA A 76 -10.42 -0.43 -25.86
CA ALA A 76 -11.79 -0.38 -25.36
C ALA A 76 -11.87 -0.13 -23.85
N ARG A 77 -10.84 -0.51 -23.08
CA ARG A 77 -10.69 -0.21 -21.64
C ARG A 77 -10.14 1.18 -21.34
N GLY A 78 -9.94 2.02 -22.36
CA GLY A 78 -9.48 3.40 -22.20
C GLY A 78 -7.97 3.61 -22.23
N TRP A 79 -7.18 2.58 -22.55
CA TRP A 79 -5.73 2.73 -22.74
C TRP A 79 -5.39 3.32 -24.11
N ARG A 80 -4.37 4.17 -24.16
CA ARG A 80 -3.93 4.85 -25.38
C ARG A 80 -2.40 4.81 -25.50
N ILE A 81 -1.91 4.83 -26.73
CA ILE A 81 -0.49 5.09 -27.00
C ILE A 81 -0.12 6.45 -26.40
N GLY A 82 0.98 6.51 -25.66
CA GLY A 82 1.45 7.69 -24.95
C GLY A 82 1.08 7.70 -23.46
N ASP A 83 0.16 6.85 -23.00
CA ASP A 83 -0.16 6.75 -21.58
C ASP A 83 1.08 6.33 -20.77
N ARG A 84 1.33 7.05 -19.68
CA ARG A 84 2.41 6.76 -18.72
C ARG A 84 1.90 5.74 -17.71
N VAL A 85 2.62 4.62 -17.57
CA VAL A 85 2.16 3.48 -16.76
C VAL A 85 3.25 2.84 -15.92
N THR A 86 2.84 2.31 -14.78
CA THR A 86 3.56 1.34 -13.94
C THR A 86 2.65 0.12 -13.70
N VAL A 87 3.16 -0.92 -13.04
CA VAL A 87 2.42 -2.15 -12.71
C VAL A 87 2.77 -2.60 -11.29
N PRO A 88 1.90 -3.34 -10.58
CA PRO A 88 2.30 -4.04 -9.36
C PRO A 88 3.25 -5.19 -9.70
N ILE A 89 4.02 -5.66 -8.70
CA ILE A 89 4.96 -6.79 -8.85
C ILE A 89 4.31 -8.06 -9.45
N MET A 90 3.06 -8.35 -9.09
CA MET A 90 2.27 -9.48 -9.60
C MET A 90 1.28 -8.98 -10.64
N THR A 91 1.52 -9.28 -11.91
CA THR A 91 0.67 -8.81 -13.01
C THR A 91 -0.68 -9.54 -13.11
N ALA A 92 -0.89 -10.61 -12.34
CA ALA A 92 -2.19 -11.26 -12.20
C ALA A 92 -3.03 -10.69 -11.03
N ASP A 93 -2.46 -9.80 -10.21
CA ASP A 93 -3.19 -9.11 -9.16
C ASP A 93 -3.92 -7.88 -9.73
N TYR A 94 -5.24 -7.98 -9.80
CA TYR A 94 -6.11 -6.93 -10.33
C TYR A 94 -6.93 -6.22 -9.23
N GLY A 95 -6.53 -6.35 -7.96
CA GLY A 95 -7.31 -5.85 -6.81
C GLY A 95 -8.43 -6.81 -6.41
N GLY A 96 -8.08 -8.09 -6.29
CA GLY A 96 -8.96 -9.20 -5.91
C GLY A 96 -8.18 -10.24 -5.09
N PRO A 97 -8.83 -11.18 -4.36
CA PRO A 97 -8.15 -11.88 -3.29
C PRO A 97 -6.80 -12.51 -3.61
N MET A 98 -5.75 -12.22 -2.82
CA MET A 98 -4.41 -12.74 -3.03
C MET A 98 -4.47 -14.26 -3.11
N GLN A 99 -4.16 -14.78 -4.30
CA GLN A 99 -4.09 -16.21 -4.54
C GLN A 99 -2.63 -16.64 -4.59
N PRO A 100 -2.29 -17.83 -4.07
CA PRO A 100 -0.97 -18.43 -4.30
C PRO A 100 -0.60 -18.50 -5.79
N SER A 101 -1.58 -18.66 -6.67
CA SER A 101 -1.36 -18.69 -8.13
C SER A 101 -0.74 -17.40 -8.69
N PHE A 102 -0.95 -16.24 -8.06
CA PHE A 102 -0.43 -14.96 -8.53
C PHE A 102 1.10 -14.89 -8.47
N THR A 103 1.73 -15.71 -7.62
CA THR A 103 3.20 -15.78 -7.52
C THR A 103 3.87 -16.17 -8.84
N SER A 104 3.20 -16.94 -9.70
CA SER A 104 3.66 -17.26 -11.06
C SER A 104 3.77 -16.01 -11.96
N SER A 105 2.99 -14.96 -11.66
CA SER A 105 3.04 -13.68 -12.38
C SER A 105 4.06 -12.69 -11.78
N ALA A 106 4.67 -13.01 -10.64
CA ALA A 106 5.62 -12.13 -9.97
C ALA A 106 6.86 -11.90 -10.84
N MET A 107 7.06 -10.66 -11.28
CA MET A 107 8.14 -10.32 -12.20
C MET A 107 9.51 -10.50 -11.56
N GLY A 108 10.46 -11.05 -12.33
CA GLY A 108 11.83 -11.33 -11.86
C GLY A 108 11.91 -12.53 -10.90
N GLY A 109 10.85 -13.34 -10.79
CA GLY A 109 10.82 -14.54 -9.96
C GLY A 109 9.94 -15.64 -10.57
N GLY A 110 8.63 -15.40 -10.64
CA GLY A 110 7.68 -16.33 -11.29
C GLY A 110 7.58 -16.13 -12.80
N SER A 111 7.80 -14.90 -13.28
CA SER A 111 7.84 -14.54 -14.69
C SER A 111 9.06 -13.68 -15.01
N GLN A 112 9.34 -13.44 -16.30
CA GLN A 112 10.39 -12.50 -16.72
C GLN A 112 10.29 -11.19 -15.94
N GLY A 113 11.43 -10.56 -15.62
CA GLY A 113 11.50 -9.26 -14.97
C GLY A 113 11.37 -8.10 -15.96
N THR A 114 11.75 -6.91 -15.52
CA THR A 114 11.45 -5.66 -16.24
C THR A 114 12.68 -4.87 -16.66
N LEU A 115 13.89 -5.36 -16.35
CA LEU A 115 15.16 -4.77 -16.77
C LEU A 115 15.42 -5.00 -18.28
N MET A 116 14.58 -4.37 -19.10
CA MET A 116 14.51 -4.47 -20.56
C MET A 116 13.91 -3.20 -21.16
N GLU A 117 14.13 -2.97 -22.46
CA GLU A 117 13.66 -1.75 -23.13
C GLU A 117 12.15 -1.76 -23.43
N TYR A 118 11.57 -2.92 -23.71
CA TYR A 118 10.15 -3.08 -24.02
C TYR A 118 9.58 -4.34 -23.38
N ARG A 119 8.34 -4.24 -22.91
CA ARG A 119 7.63 -5.40 -22.36
C ARG A 119 6.14 -5.33 -22.64
N VAL A 120 5.55 -6.51 -22.89
CA VAL A 120 4.10 -6.67 -22.99
C VAL A 120 3.52 -6.88 -21.59
N PHE A 121 2.43 -6.18 -21.30
CA PHE A 121 1.68 -6.31 -20.06
C PHE A 121 0.19 -6.54 -20.32
N PRO A 122 -0.50 -7.31 -19.46
CA PRO A 122 -1.95 -7.32 -19.44
C PRO A 122 -2.46 -5.93 -19.08
N SER A 123 -3.36 -5.39 -19.88
CA SER A 123 -3.89 -4.02 -19.69
C SER A 123 -4.63 -3.82 -18.37
N MET A 124 -5.05 -4.91 -17.73
CA MET A 124 -5.70 -4.91 -16.42
C MET A 124 -4.74 -4.66 -15.24
N ALA A 125 -3.44 -4.90 -15.42
CA ALA A 125 -2.44 -4.72 -14.36
C ALA A 125 -1.86 -3.29 -14.31
N LEU A 126 -2.22 -2.43 -15.26
CA LEU A 126 -1.59 -1.13 -15.42
C LEU A 126 -2.17 -0.08 -14.45
N ALA A 127 -1.29 0.71 -13.86
CA ALA A 127 -1.63 1.92 -13.12
C ALA A 127 -1.08 3.16 -13.86
N ARG A 128 -1.86 4.24 -13.92
CA ARG A 128 -1.45 5.49 -14.58
C ARG A 128 -0.47 6.28 -13.73
N ILE A 129 0.61 6.74 -14.34
CA ILE A 129 1.60 7.63 -13.71
C ILE A 129 1.19 9.10 -13.95
N PRO A 130 1.01 9.93 -12.91
CA PRO A 130 0.78 11.37 -13.06
C PRO A 130 1.92 12.09 -13.78
N ASN A 131 1.60 13.16 -14.53
CA ASN A 131 2.60 13.96 -15.26
C ASN A 131 3.65 14.62 -14.36
N SER A 132 3.32 14.85 -13.08
CA SER A 132 4.24 15.45 -12.09
C SER A 132 5.33 14.50 -11.59
N ILE A 133 5.21 13.19 -11.83
CA ILE A 133 6.16 12.18 -11.34
C ILE A 133 7.14 11.81 -12.46
N THR A 134 8.44 11.82 -12.22
CA THR A 134 9.44 11.38 -13.22
C THR A 134 9.41 9.87 -13.40
N TRP A 135 10.08 9.33 -14.43
CA TRP A 135 10.11 7.88 -14.64
C TRP A 135 10.80 7.14 -13.49
N GLU A 136 11.90 7.70 -12.99
CA GLU A 136 12.71 7.15 -11.91
C GLU A 136 11.93 7.09 -10.61
N HIS A 137 11.21 8.16 -10.26
CA HIS A 137 10.30 8.15 -9.11
C HIS A 137 9.12 7.21 -9.32
N ALA A 138 8.56 7.16 -10.52
CA ALA A 138 7.46 6.26 -10.81
C ALA A 138 7.87 4.78 -10.67
N ALA A 139 9.11 4.46 -11.02
CA ALA A 139 9.66 3.11 -10.92
C ALA A 139 9.79 2.64 -9.48
N THR A 140 9.71 3.51 -8.45
CA THR A 140 9.79 3.05 -7.05
C THR A 140 8.45 2.63 -6.43
N PHE A 141 7.33 2.70 -7.18
CA PHE A 141 6.00 2.48 -6.62
C PHE A 141 5.47 1.05 -6.71
N SER A 142 6.00 0.18 -7.58
CA SER A 142 5.43 -1.15 -7.82
C SER A 142 5.42 -2.08 -6.60
N CYS A 143 6.28 -1.80 -5.62
CA CYS A 143 6.31 -2.43 -4.30
C CYS A 143 5.82 -1.51 -3.16
N ALA A 144 5.31 -0.32 -3.48
CA ALA A 144 4.80 0.67 -2.54
C ALA A 144 3.26 0.67 -2.56
N GLY A 145 2.63 0.63 -1.38
CA GLY A 145 1.18 0.57 -1.25
C GLY A 145 0.79 -0.38 -0.13
N GLU A 146 0.84 0.12 1.10
CA GLU A 146 0.47 -0.65 2.28
C GLU A 146 -1.01 -0.42 2.64
N THR A 147 -1.66 -1.42 3.23
CA THR A 147 -2.91 -1.23 3.97
C THR A 147 -2.61 -1.11 5.46
N VAL A 148 -3.07 -0.02 6.05
CA VAL A 148 -3.01 0.23 7.49
C VAL A 148 -4.41 0.12 8.08
N VAL A 149 -4.59 -0.75 9.07
CA VAL A 149 -5.82 -0.82 9.87
C VAL A 149 -5.60 -0.07 11.18
N ALA A 150 -6.44 0.92 11.47
CA ALA A 150 -6.45 1.63 12.74
C ALA A 150 -7.71 1.24 13.53
N LEU A 151 -7.55 0.57 14.67
CA LEU A 151 -8.70 0.18 15.49
C LEU A 151 -9.24 1.39 16.25
N GLY A 152 -10.54 1.66 16.16
CA GLY A 152 -11.16 2.78 16.87
C GLY A 152 -11.02 4.13 16.16
N THR A 153 -11.68 5.14 16.74
CA THR A 153 -11.77 6.53 16.24
C THR A 153 -11.21 7.56 17.21
N GLY A 154 -10.54 7.09 18.27
CA GLY A 154 -9.84 7.95 19.21
C GLY A 154 -8.58 8.57 18.61
N SER A 155 -8.04 9.59 19.28
CA SER A 155 -6.90 10.36 18.79
C SER A 155 -5.72 9.55 18.23
N VAL A 156 -5.25 8.50 18.91
CA VAL A 156 -4.10 7.70 18.44
C VAL A 156 -4.40 7.04 17.09
N ALA A 157 -5.60 6.46 16.94
CA ALA A 157 -6.04 5.85 15.70
C ALA A 157 -6.16 6.88 14.57
N ILE A 158 -6.73 8.06 14.86
CA ILE A 158 -6.85 9.14 13.88
C ILE A 158 -5.49 9.69 13.44
N PHE A 159 -4.57 9.93 14.36
CA PHE A 159 -3.20 10.33 14.01
C PHE A 159 -2.52 9.26 13.16
N GLY A 160 -2.64 7.98 13.52
CA GLY A 160 -2.10 6.87 12.75
C GLY A 160 -2.68 6.79 11.33
N ALA A 161 -3.98 6.97 11.19
CA ALA A 161 -4.67 7.04 9.90
C ALA A 161 -4.19 8.23 9.05
N GLN A 162 -4.04 9.41 9.64
CA GLN A 162 -3.54 10.60 8.94
C GLN A 162 -2.10 10.40 8.45
N ILE A 163 -1.23 9.80 9.26
CA ILE A 163 0.15 9.47 8.86
C ILE A 163 0.14 8.43 7.72
N ALA A 164 -0.68 7.39 7.83
CA ALA A 164 -0.78 6.35 6.82
C ALA A 164 -1.23 6.93 5.46
N LEU A 165 -2.28 7.76 5.46
CA LEU A 165 -2.75 8.44 4.25
C LEU A 165 -1.71 9.39 3.66
N ALA A 166 -1.00 10.14 4.52
CA ALA A 166 0.10 11.00 4.09
C ALA A 166 1.22 10.23 3.39
N SER A 167 1.44 8.99 3.81
CA SER A 167 2.41 8.05 3.23
C SER A 167 1.87 7.29 2.01
N GLY A 168 0.65 7.59 1.55
CA GLY A 168 0.03 6.92 0.40
C GLY A 168 -0.55 5.54 0.69
N ALA A 169 -0.64 5.15 1.97
CA ALA A 169 -1.25 3.88 2.37
C ALA A 169 -2.78 3.98 2.33
N ARG A 170 -3.42 2.83 2.12
CA ARG A 170 -4.87 2.70 2.22
C ARG A 170 -5.25 2.46 3.68
N VAL A 171 -6.26 3.18 4.18
CA VAL A 171 -6.67 3.08 5.59
C VAL A 171 -8.02 2.41 5.75
N ILE A 172 -8.09 1.47 6.70
CA ILE A 172 -9.33 0.88 7.22
C ILE A 172 -9.45 1.26 8.70
N MET A 173 -10.59 1.83 9.10
CA MET A 173 -10.87 2.20 10.49
C MET A 173 -12.03 1.38 11.05
N THR A 174 -11.98 1.11 12.36
CA THR A 174 -13.06 0.40 13.05
C THR A 174 -13.68 1.25 14.16
N SER A 175 -14.95 1.00 14.48
CA SER A 175 -15.66 1.68 15.59
C SER A 175 -16.84 0.84 16.05
N SER A 176 -17.40 1.17 17.21
CA SER A 176 -18.68 0.61 17.69
C SER A 176 -19.89 1.51 17.42
N SER A 177 -19.69 2.60 16.68
CA SER A 177 -20.68 3.64 16.41
C SER A 177 -20.61 3.99 14.92
N ASP A 178 -21.75 3.83 14.24
CA ASP A 178 -21.90 4.14 12.82
C ASP A 178 -21.75 5.63 12.55
N ASP A 179 -22.27 6.49 13.42
CA ASP A 179 -22.13 7.95 13.30
C ASP A 179 -20.65 8.36 13.22
N LYS A 180 -19.82 7.81 14.12
CA LYS A 180 -18.37 8.04 14.13
C LYS A 180 -17.68 7.50 12.87
N LEU A 181 -18.20 6.41 12.27
CA LEU A 181 -17.64 5.84 11.04
C LEU A 181 -17.98 6.70 9.82
N VAL A 182 -19.23 7.14 9.69
CA VAL A 182 -19.63 8.04 8.59
C VAL A 182 -18.82 9.34 8.63
N GLU A 183 -18.63 9.89 9.82
CA GLU A 183 -17.85 11.12 9.99
C GLU A 183 -16.36 10.90 9.67
N VAL A 184 -15.74 9.80 10.13
CA VAL A 184 -14.32 9.54 9.83
C VAL A 184 -14.07 9.18 8.37
N GLU A 185 -15.00 8.47 7.71
CA GLU A 185 -14.93 8.20 6.27
C GLU A 185 -14.97 9.50 5.47
N LYS A 186 -15.87 10.45 5.82
CA LYS A 186 -15.89 11.78 5.19
C LYS A 186 -14.60 12.57 5.43
N LEU A 187 -14.04 12.49 6.64
CA LEU A 187 -12.87 13.26 7.04
C LEU A 187 -11.57 12.74 6.40
N LEU A 188 -11.41 11.41 6.32
CA LEU A 188 -10.14 10.76 5.97
C LEU A 188 -10.21 9.94 4.67
N GLY A 189 -11.41 9.66 4.14
CA GLY A 189 -11.58 8.75 2.99
C GLY A 189 -11.26 7.29 3.31
N SER A 190 -11.20 6.91 4.59
CA SER A 190 -10.91 5.55 5.04
C SER A 190 -12.09 4.61 4.77
N ARG A 191 -11.81 3.33 4.50
CA ARG A 191 -12.83 2.29 4.63
C ARG A 191 -13.20 2.09 6.10
N ILE A 192 -14.43 1.68 6.36
CA ILE A 192 -15.00 1.62 7.71
C ILE A 192 -15.58 0.24 8.03
N ILE A 193 -15.45 -0.18 9.29
CA ILE A 193 -16.02 -1.43 9.81
C ILE A 193 -16.63 -1.17 11.20
N ASN A 194 -17.89 -1.56 11.40
CA ASN A 194 -18.50 -1.54 12.72
C ASN A 194 -18.31 -2.90 13.40
N TYR A 195 -17.42 -2.97 14.39
CA TYR A 195 -17.07 -4.25 15.04
C TYR A 195 -18.17 -4.81 15.96
N LYS A 196 -19.25 -4.07 16.22
CA LYS A 196 -20.43 -4.59 16.94
C LYS A 196 -21.36 -5.37 16.01
N THR A 197 -21.53 -4.90 14.78
CA THR A 197 -22.36 -5.57 13.77
C THR A 197 -21.56 -6.64 13.03
N GLU A 198 -20.25 -6.44 12.90
CA GLU A 198 -19.31 -7.36 12.26
C GLU A 198 -18.32 -7.91 13.31
N SER A 199 -18.80 -8.83 14.15
CA SER A 199 -17.99 -9.40 15.24
C SER A 199 -16.71 -10.11 14.76
N ASN A 200 -16.74 -10.67 13.54
CA ASN A 200 -15.59 -11.21 12.83
C ASN A 200 -14.93 -10.18 11.90
N TRP A 201 -14.75 -8.93 12.33
CA TRP A 201 -14.18 -7.85 11.51
C TRP A 201 -12.85 -8.16 10.79
N HIS A 202 -12.07 -9.13 11.27
CA HIS A 202 -10.89 -9.64 10.56
C HIS A 202 -11.22 -10.21 9.16
N GLU A 203 -12.34 -10.91 9.01
CA GLU A 203 -12.84 -11.41 7.72
C GLU A 203 -13.16 -10.24 6.80
N ARG A 204 -13.80 -9.19 7.35
CA ARG A 204 -14.07 -7.96 6.59
C ARG A 204 -12.81 -7.25 6.14
N ILE A 205 -11.75 -7.23 6.97
CA ILE A 205 -10.44 -6.71 6.53
C ILE A 205 -9.91 -7.56 5.39
N LEU A 206 -9.95 -8.88 5.49
CA LEU A 206 -9.52 -9.77 4.40
C LEU A 206 -10.34 -9.49 3.14
N GLU A 207 -11.65 -9.34 3.20
CA GLU A 207 -12.47 -8.97 2.04
C GLU A 207 -12.04 -7.61 1.46
N LEU A 208 -11.88 -6.59 2.30
CA LEU A 208 -11.50 -5.25 1.85
C LEU A 208 -10.06 -5.19 1.33
N THR A 209 -9.19 -6.08 1.78
CA THR A 209 -7.78 -6.22 1.37
C THR A 209 -7.58 -7.33 0.39
N ASP A 210 -8.66 -7.87 -0.18
CA ASP A 210 -8.56 -8.91 -1.16
C ASP A 210 -7.70 -10.06 -0.61
N GLY A 211 -8.13 -10.74 0.45
CA GLY A 211 -7.49 -11.90 1.06
C GLY A 211 -6.06 -11.70 1.61
N ARG A 212 -5.39 -10.57 1.30
CA ARG A 212 -4.00 -10.31 1.65
C ARG A 212 -3.83 -10.03 3.13
N GLY A 213 -4.79 -9.33 3.73
CA GLY A 213 -4.67 -8.77 5.08
C GLY A 213 -3.98 -7.40 5.09
N ALA A 214 -3.85 -6.83 6.28
CA ALA A 214 -3.23 -5.53 6.50
C ALA A 214 -1.71 -5.65 6.67
N ASP A 215 -0.93 -4.75 6.07
CA ASP A 215 0.53 -4.71 6.27
C ASP A 215 0.86 -4.16 7.67
N HIS A 216 0.05 -3.22 8.18
CA HIS A 216 0.14 -2.71 9.56
C HIS A 216 -1.21 -2.67 10.25
N ILE A 217 -1.24 -3.07 11.53
CA ILE A 217 -2.40 -2.89 12.41
C ILE A 217 -2.00 -2.07 13.63
N LEU A 218 -2.65 -0.92 13.81
CA LEU A 218 -2.57 -0.10 15.01
C LEU A 218 -3.62 -0.58 16.02
N ASN A 219 -3.21 -1.48 16.91
CA ASN A 219 -4.08 -2.03 17.93
C ASN A 219 -4.18 -1.09 19.13
N THR A 220 -5.21 -0.25 19.12
CA THR A 220 -5.65 0.51 20.31
C THR A 220 -6.88 -0.11 20.98
N GLY A 221 -7.34 -1.28 20.51
CA GLY A 221 -8.43 -2.06 21.11
C GLY A 221 -7.99 -2.92 22.31
N GLY A 222 -6.67 -3.00 22.55
CA GLY A 222 -6.08 -3.75 23.67
C GLY A 222 -6.00 -5.26 23.41
N GLY A 223 -5.58 -6.00 24.44
CA GLY A 223 -5.20 -7.41 24.32
C GLY A 223 -6.31 -8.35 23.83
N SER A 224 -7.58 -8.03 24.07
CA SER A 224 -8.73 -8.82 23.58
C SER A 224 -8.87 -8.81 22.06
N SER A 225 -8.40 -7.75 21.39
CA SER A 225 -8.46 -7.63 19.93
C SER A 225 -7.27 -8.28 19.20
N LEU A 226 -6.17 -8.56 19.92
CA LEU A 226 -4.92 -9.08 19.35
C LEU A 226 -5.11 -10.40 18.54
N PRO A 227 -5.91 -11.39 18.98
CA PRO A 227 -6.13 -12.60 18.19
C PRO A 227 -6.74 -12.32 16.82
N LEU A 228 -7.67 -11.37 16.73
CA LEU A 228 -8.31 -10.99 15.46
C LEU A 228 -7.36 -10.16 14.60
N CYS A 229 -6.54 -9.27 15.19
CA CYS A 229 -5.46 -8.60 14.47
C CYS A 229 -4.53 -9.61 13.79
N LEU A 230 -4.13 -10.68 14.49
CA LEU A 230 -3.22 -11.69 13.97
C LEU A 230 -3.84 -12.58 12.88
N LYS A 231 -5.17 -12.64 12.78
CA LYS A 231 -5.87 -13.27 11.66
C LYS A 231 -6.05 -12.33 10.47
N ALA A 232 -6.06 -11.01 10.71
CA ALA A 232 -6.23 -9.98 9.69
C ALA A 232 -4.91 -9.44 9.13
N ILE A 233 -3.76 -9.79 9.72
CA ILE A 233 -2.44 -9.29 9.32
C ILE A 233 -1.92 -10.04 8.09
N ALA A 234 -1.33 -9.30 7.15
CA ALA A 234 -0.63 -9.85 6.01
C ALA A 234 0.63 -10.61 6.45
N PHE A 235 1.10 -11.51 5.58
CA PHE A 235 2.35 -12.23 5.79
C PHE A 235 3.53 -11.26 5.97
N GLY A 236 4.24 -11.37 7.09
CA GLY A 236 5.34 -10.48 7.46
C GLY A 236 4.90 -9.12 8.03
N GLY A 237 3.60 -8.86 8.14
CA GLY A 237 3.05 -7.59 8.62
C GLY A 237 3.29 -7.33 10.10
N CYS A 238 3.02 -6.10 10.54
CA CYS A 238 3.28 -5.63 11.89
C CYS A 238 1.99 -5.24 12.64
N VAL A 239 1.78 -5.85 13.81
CA VAL A 239 0.77 -5.42 14.77
C VAL A 239 1.45 -4.57 15.85
N SER A 240 1.22 -3.26 15.83
CA SER A 240 1.69 -2.33 16.86
C SER A 240 0.63 -2.20 17.96
N LYS A 241 1.00 -2.37 19.23
CA LYS A 241 0.05 -2.32 20.35
C LYS A 241 0.54 -1.46 21.50
N HIS A 242 -0.40 -0.78 22.15
CA HIS A 242 -0.19 -0.02 23.39
C HIS A 242 -0.99 -0.68 24.53
N ASP A 243 -0.46 -1.77 25.10
CA ASP A 243 -1.04 -2.44 26.26
C ASP A 243 -0.01 -3.25 27.06
N LYS A 244 -0.46 -3.84 28.18
CA LYS A 244 0.36 -4.73 29.01
C LYS A 244 0.80 -5.96 28.19
N PRO A 245 1.92 -6.61 28.54
CA PRO A 245 2.40 -7.79 27.82
C PRO A 245 1.35 -8.90 27.75
N ALA A 246 0.68 -9.04 26.60
CA ALA A 246 -0.16 -10.20 26.29
C ALA A 246 0.70 -11.27 25.60
N ARG A 247 0.72 -12.49 26.16
CA ARG A 247 1.26 -13.68 25.47
C ARG A 247 0.18 -14.20 24.53
N ALA A 248 0.40 -14.10 23.23
CA ALA A 248 -0.42 -14.77 22.23
C ALA A 248 0.41 -15.88 21.58
N ARG A 249 -0.05 -17.13 21.63
CA ARG A 249 0.44 -18.16 20.69
C ARG A 249 -0.26 -17.89 19.37
N HIS A 250 0.51 -17.67 18.31
CA HIS A 250 -0.02 -17.53 16.96
C HIS A 250 0.89 -18.24 15.96
N THR A 251 0.30 -18.66 14.85
CA THR A 251 0.99 -19.32 13.73
C THR A 251 1.28 -18.35 12.59
N SER A 252 0.75 -17.13 12.64
CA SER A 252 1.02 -16.10 11.65
C SER A 252 2.48 -15.67 11.68
N ILE A 253 3.07 -15.53 10.50
CA ILE A 253 4.39 -14.92 10.34
C ILE A 253 4.16 -13.41 10.40
N ALA A 254 4.29 -12.84 11.60
CA ALA A 254 3.99 -11.43 11.87
C ALA A 254 4.88 -10.87 12.99
N ILE A 255 5.10 -9.56 12.98
CA ILE A 255 5.80 -8.82 14.03
C ILE A 255 4.76 -8.28 15.01
N ILE A 256 4.94 -8.55 16.31
CA ILE A 256 4.16 -7.89 17.37
C ILE A 256 5.07 -6.86 18.05
N ARG A 257 4.79 -5.58 17.85
CA ARG A 257 5.60 -4.48 18.39
C ARG A 257 4.88 -3.77 19.52
N GLY A 258 5.47 -3.78 20.71
CA GLY A 258 5.03 -2.92 21.82
C GLY A 258 5.40 -1.46 21.56
N VAL A 259 4.45 -0.56 21.77
CA VAL A 259 4.64 0.89 21.64
C VAL A 259 4.12 1.56 22.90
N LEU A 260 4.99 2.34 23.56
CA LEU A 260 4.62 3.17 24.71
C LEU A 260 4.39 4.61 24.26
N CYS A 261 5.45 5.29 23.86
CA CYS A 261 5.43 6.66 23.34
C CYS A 261 6.55 6.83 22.30
N GLY A 262 6.55 7.97 21.61
CA GLY A 262 7.64 8.37 20.73
C GLY A 262 8.73 9.20 21.43
N THR A 263 9.92 9.25 20.83
CA THR A 263 11.02 10.14 21.24
C THR A 263 10.72 11.60 20.82
N LEU A 264 11.47 12.56 21.38
CA LEU A 264 11.39 13.97 20.96
C LEU A 264 11.68 14.15 19.46
N GLU A 265 12.61 13.37 18.91
CA GLU A 265 12.94 13.40 17.49
C GLU A 265 11.77 12.92 16.63
N GLN A 266 11.10 11.83 17.03
CA GLN A 266 9.90 11.33 16.37
C GLN A 266 8.76 12.36 16.42
N LEU A 267 8.58 13.04 17.56
CA LEU A 267 7.60 14.14 17.68
C LEU A 267 7.94 15.29 16.71
N ARG A 268 9.21 15.70 16.62
CA ARG A 268 9.64 16.73 15.67
C ARG A 268 9.40 16.30 14.22
N GLY A 269 9.66 15.03 13.89
CA GLY A 269 9.37 14.46 12.58
C GLY A 269 7.88 14.49 12.26
N LEU A 270 7.03 14.12 13.21
CA LEU A 270 5.57 14.15 13.06
C LEU A 270 5.07 15.57 12.77
N LEU A 271 5.55 16.56 13.52
CA LEU A 271 5.17 17.96 13.31
C LEU A 271 5.58 18.46 11.90
N ARG A 272 6.79 18.10 11.44
CA ARG A 272 7.24 18.45 10.07
C ARG A 272 6.38 17.79 8.99
N LEU A 273 6.03 16.51 9.15
CA LEU A 273 5.15 15.80 8.21
C LEU A 273 3.79 16.49 8.11
N PHE A 274 3.20 16.84 9.25
CA PHE A 274 1.89 17.48 9.29
C PHE A 274 1.93 18.87 8.64
N ASP A 275 3.03 19.62 8.80
CA ASP A 275 3.24 20.90 8.15
C ASP A 275 3.36 20.75 6.61
N ILE A 276 4.26 19.88 6.14
CA ILE A 276 4.51 19.64 4.70
C ILE A 276 3.26 19.14 3.98
N CYS A 277 2.53 18.22 4.60
CA CYS A 277 1.31 17.65 4.02
C CYS A 277 0.05 18.48 4.31
N SER A 278 0.18 19.62 5.00
CA SER A 278 -0.96 20.47 5.42
C SER A 278 -2.05 19.70 6.18
N ILE A 279 -1.65 18.72 7.00
CA ILE A 279 -2.54 17.87 7.78
C ILE A 279 -2.89 18.60 9.08
N LYS A 280 -4.20 18.76 9.32
CA LYS A 280 -4.70 19.28 10.60
C LYS A 280 -5.07 18.11 11.51
N PRO A 281 -4.52 18.02 12.74
CA PRO A 281 -4.98 17.05 13.72
C PRO A 281 -6.48 17.21 13.97
N VAL A 282 -7.21 16.10 14.06
CA VAL A 282 -8.65 16.15 14.32
C VAL A 282 -8.91 16.50 15.77
N ILE A 283 -9.53 17.67 15.98
CA ILE A 283 -10.01 18.15 17.27
C ILE A 283 -11.51 17.94 17.30
N GLY A 284 -12.00 17.14 18.25
CA GLY A 284 -13.42 16.89 18.43
C GLY A 284 -14.12 18.05 19.15
N LYS A 285 -13.51 18.56 20.24
CA LYS A 285 -14.06 19.71 20.98
C LYS A 285 -12.95 20.51 21.65
N VAL A 286 -13.14 21.83 21.69
CA VAL A 286 -12.30 22.78 22.43
C VAL A 286 -13.13 23.34 23.59
N PHE A 287 -12.52 23.35 24.77
CA PHE A 287 -13.05 23.94 26.00
C PHE A 287 -12.13 25.09 26.42
N GLY A 288 -12.68 26.09 27.10
CA GLY A 288 -11.91 27.09 27.83
C GLY A 288 -11.28 26.51 29.10
N PHE A 289 -10.31 27.24 29.66
CA PHE A 289 -9.56 26.78 30.84
C PHE A 289 -10.48 26.47 32.04
N GLU A 290 -11.45 27.33 32.30
CA GLU A 290 -12.41 27.17 33.39
C GLU A 290 -13.41 26.01 33.18
N GLU A 291 -13.53 25.50 31.94
CA GLU A 291 -14.41 24.38 31.58
C GLU A 291 -13.68 23.01 31.67
N THR A 292 -12.53 22.95 32.33
CA THR A 292 -11.72 21.72 32.41
C THR A 292 -12.50 20.53 33.00
N LYS A 293 -13.41 20.77 33.95
CA LYS A 293 -14.24 19.68 34.53
C LYS A 293 -15.19 19.10 33.49
N GLU A 294 -15.81 19.94 32.67
CA GLU A 294 -16.69 19.57 31.58
C GLU A 294 -15.90 18.86 30.47
N ALA A 295 -14.67 19.30 30.20
CA ALA A 295 -13.76 18.65 29.27
C ALA A 295 -13.44 17.21 29.72
N LEU A 296 -13.11 17.00 31.00
CA LEU A 296 -12.84 15.68 31.57
C LEU A 296 -14.07 14.77 31.57
N LYS A 297 -15.26 15.30 31.92
CA LYS A 297 -16.53 14.56 31.79
C LYS A 297 -16.77 14.12 30.34
N THR A 298 -16.53 15.01 29.38
CA THR A 298 -16.69 14.68 27.96
C THR A 298 -15.70 13.59 27.52
N LEU A 299 -14.46 13.63 28.05
CA LEU A 299 -13.45 12.61 27.79
C LEU A 299 -13.87 11.22 28.26
N GLU A 300 -14.48 11.11 29.44
CA GLU A 300 -14.98 9.85 30.00
C GLU A 300 -16.04 9.18 29.13
N HIS A 301 -16.93 9.96 28.51
CA HIS A 301 -18.03 9.43 27.69
C HIS A 301 -17.60 9.01 26.27
N GLN A 302 -16.41 9.41 25.80
CA GLN A 302 -15.84 9.03 24.48
C GLN A 302 -16.78 9.24 23.27
N SER A 303 -17.66 10.23 23.36
CA SER A 303 -18.68 10.60 22.36
C SER A 303 -18.17 11.63 21.34
N PHE A 304 -16.89 11.57 20.96
CA PHE A 304 -16.25 12.49 20.03
C PHE A 304 -15.18 11.78 19.18
N LEU A 305 -14.80 12.40 18.06
CA LEU A 305 -13.67 11.99 17.24
C LEU A 305 -12.40 12.75 17.62
N GLY A 306 -11.24 12.09 17.52
CA GLY A 306 -9.95 12.76 17.66
C GLY A 306 -9.62 13.17 19.10
N LYS A 307 -9.24 14.44 19.31
CA LYS A 307 -8.78 15.00 20.61
C LYS A 307 -9.78 15.99 21.21
N ILE A 308 -9.91 15.96 22.54
CA ILE A 308 -10.42 17.10 23.33
C ILE A 308 -9.25 18.02 23.65
N VAL A 309 -9.46 19.33 23.52
CA VAL A 309 -8.47 20.37 23.81
C VAL A 309 -9.03 21.31 24.87
N VAL A 310 -8.22 21.66 25.87
CA VAL A 310 -8.48 22.77 26.79
C VAL A 310 -7.57 23.93 26.40
N ARG A 311 -8.16 25.08 26.07
CA ARG A 311 -7.43 26.31 25.77
C ARG A 311 -7.13 27.04 27.09
N VAL A 312 -5.87 27.42 27.28
CA VAL A 312 -5.36 27.98 28.55
C VAL A 312 -5.20 29.52 28.49
N GLN A 313 -5.48 30.15 27.34
CA GLN A 313 -5.33 31.59 27.09
C GLN A 313 -6.56 32.16 26.40
#